data_AF-A0A074X5R7-F1
#
_entry.id   AF-A0A074X5R7-F1
#
_cell.length_a   1.000
_cell.length_b   1.000
_cell.length_c   1.000
_cell.angle_alpha   90.00
_cell.angle_beta   90.00
_cell.angle_gamma   90.00
#
_symmetry.space_group_name_H-M   'P 1'
#
loop_
_entity.id
_entity.type
_entity.pdbx_description
1 polymer ?
#
loop_
_entity_poly.entity_id
_entity_poly.type
_entity_poly.pdbx_seq_one_letter_code
_entity_poly.pdbx_strand_id
1 'polypeptide(L)' 'MNSFSHQGWNTAENRDLNTLLNRVRHGLDLFGRTNELYDKIEDNKDVPAYISEQYEQKGRFRYLMDRDREDVGFDDVSNL' A
#
# COMPACT_ATOMS: atom_id res chain seq x y z
N MET A 1 -8.51 1.55 -13.78
CA MET A 1 -8.38 2.92 -13.23
C MET A 1 -8.49 3.91 -14.40
N ASN A 2 -9.43 4.87 -14.39
CA ASN A 2 -9.64 5.74 -15.56
C ASN A 2 -8.70 6.96 -15.60
N SER A 3 -8.39 7.56 -14.44
CA SER A 3 -7.49 8.70 -14.35
C SER A 3 -6.97 8.93 -12.92
N PHE A 4 -5.79 9.51 -12.80
CA PHE A 4 -5.26 10.16 -11.60
C PHE A 4 -5.57 11.66 -11.62
N SER A 5 -5.59 12.29 -10.45
CA SER A 5 -5.71 13.76 -10.34
C SER A 5 -4.58 14.48 -11.08
N HIS A 6 -3.38 13.91 -11.09
CA HIS A 6 -2.24 14.38 -11.85
C HIS A 6 -2.30 13.84 -13.28
N GLN A 7 -2.95 14.59 -14.17
CA GLN A 7 -3.28 14.15 -15.53
C GLN A 7 -2.07 13.70 -16.36
N GLY A 8 -0.89 14.31 -16.14
CA GLY A 8 0.36 13.93 -16.82
C GLY A 8 0.82 12.50 -16.55
N TRP A 9 0.31 11.87 -15.49
CA TRP A 9 0.65 10.50 -15.13
C TRP A 9 -0.37 9.46 -15.63
N ASN A 10 -1.36 9.84 -16.44
CA ASN A 10 -2.35 8.93 -17.05
C ASN A 10 -1.80 8.10 -18.22
N THR A 11 -0.56 7.61 -18.11
CA THR A 11 0.04 6.72 -19.12
C THR A 11 -0.69 5.38 -19.16
N ALA A 12 -0.49 4.60 -20.22
CA ALA A 12 -1.06 3.25 -20.32
C ALA A 12 -0.52 2.35 -19.19
N GLU A 13 0.78 2.42 -18.92
CA GLU A 13 1.45 1.67 -17.86
C GLU A 13 0.93 2.04 -16.47
N ASN A 14 0.83 3.33 -16.14
CA ASN A 14 0.38 3.75 -14.81
C ASN A 14 -1.09 3.42 -14.54
N ARG A 15 -1.90 3.19 -15.58
CA ARG A 15 -3.30 2.77 -15.46
C ARG A 15 -3.49 1.27 -15.51
N ASP A 16 -2.45 0.50 -15.84
CA ASP A 16 -2.48 -0.95 -15.83
C ASP A 16 -2.68 -1.47 -14.41
N LEU A 17 -3.61 -2.42 -14.26
CA LEU A 17 -4.00 -2.93 -12.95
C LEU A 17 -2.87 -3.71 -12.29
N ASN A 18 -2.15 -4.54 -13.04
CA ASN A 18 -1.08 -5.35 -12.49
C ASN A 18 0.09 -4.47 -12.03
N THR A 19 0.41 -3.44 -12.81
CA THR A 19 1.42 -2.43 -12.47
C THR A 19 1.06 -1.71 -11.17
N LEU A 20 -0.20 -1.28 -11.01
CA LEU A 20 -0.68 -0.65 -9.79
C LEU A 20 -0.60 -1.58 -8.58
N LEU A 21 -1.11 -2.80 -8.71
CA LEU A 21 -1.07 -3.79 -7.63
C LEU A 21 0.36 -4.11 -7.22
N ASN A 22 1.27 -4.27 -8.18
CA ASN A 22 2.69 -4.51 -7.89
C ASN A 22 3.32 -3.35 -7.11
N ARG A 23 3.11 -2.11 -7.55
CA ARG A 23 3.67 -0.92 -6.89
C ARG A 23 3.11 -0.74 -5.49
N VAL A 24 1.80 -0.93 -5.30
CA VAL A 24 1.16 -0.87 -3.99
C VAL A 24 1.67 -2.00 -3.08
N ARG A 25 1.68 -3.26 -3.53
CA ARG A 25 2.13 -4.40 -2.71
C ARG A 25 3.55 -4.23 -2.19
N HIS A 26 4.46 -3.80 -3.05
CA HIS A 26 5.89 -3.75 -2.74
C HIS A 26 6.39 -2.36 -2.31
N GLY A 27 5.49 -1.40 -2.08
CA GLY A 27 5.87 -0.06 -1.64
C GLY A 27 6.74 0.71 -2.63
N LEU A 28 6.54 0.51 -3.93
CA LEU A 28 7.27 1.20 -5.00
C LEU A 28 6.59 2.52 -5.38
N ASP A 29 7.32 3.40 -6.07
CA ASP A 29 6.73 4.62 -6.63
C ASP A 29 5.56 4.31 -7.56
N LEU A 30 4.42 4.95 -7.30
CA LEU A 30 3.18 4.73 -8.05
C LEU A 30 3.30 5.06 -9.54
N PHE A 31 4.28 5.89 -9.92
CA PHE A 31 4.49 6.34 -11.30
C PHE A 31 5.80 5.83 -11.92
N GLY A 32 6.51 4.91 -11.25
CA GLY A 32 7.71 4.25 -11.78
C GLY A 32 8.93 5.16 -11.96
N ARG A 33 9.00 6.27 -11.24
CA ARG A 33 10.13 7.20 -11.29
C ARG A 33 11.38 6.55 -10.71
N THR A 34 12.44 6.46 -11.49
CA THR A 34 13.66 5.70 -11.15
C THR A 34 14.46 6.28 -9.98
N ASN A 35 14.22 7.54 -9.63
CA ASN A 35 14.87 8.25 -8.52
C ASN A 35 14.06 8.24 -7.22
N GLU A 36 12.87 7.64 -7.21
CA GLU A 36 11.99 7.57 -6.04
C GLU A 36 12.11 6.18 -5.43
N LEU A 37 13.15 6.01 -4.63
CA LEU A 37 13.49 4.75 -3.96
C LEU A 37 13.07 4.83 -2.50
N TYR A 38 12.43 3.77 -2.01
CA TYR A 38 11.92 3.68 -0.64
C TYR A 38 12.53 2.46 0.04
N ASP A 39 12.96 2.63 1.29
CA ASP A 39 13.36 1.54 2.14
C ASP A 39 12.16 1.00 2.91
N LYS A 40 12.04 -0.34 2.96
CA LYS A 40 11.09 -0.99 3.85
C LYS A 40 11.70 -1.07 5.25
N ILE A 41 10.98 -0.55 6.24
CA ILE A 41 11.37 -0.67 7.65
C ILE A 41 10.66 -1.89 8.23
N GLU A 42 11.44 -2.93 8.55
CA GLU A 42 10.96 -4.12 9.25
C GLU A 42 10.64 -3.81 10.72
N ASP A 43 9.57 -4.41 11.25
CA ASP A 43 9.10 -4.21 12.65
C ASP A 43 8.98 -2.73 13.05
N ASN A 44 8.34 -1.91 12.19
CA ASN A 44 8.16 -0.49 12.47
C ASN A 44 7.27 -0.27 13.71
N LYS A 45 7.86 0.30 14.77
CA LYS A 45 7.18 0.68 16.01
C LYS A 45 6.99 2.20 16.15
N ASP A 46 7.48 2.98 15.19
CA ASP A 46 7.27 4.42 15.14
C ASP A 46 5.90 4.72 14.50
N VAL A 47 4.85 4.41 15.25
CA VAL A 47 3.46 4.65 14.89
C VAL A 47 2.70 5.20 16.10
N PRO A 48 1.59 5.94 15.91
CA PRO A 48 0.76 6.37 17.03
C PRO A 48 0.31 5.18 17.88
N ALA A 49 0.38 5.31 19.21
CA ALA A 49 0.07 4.23 20.15
C ALA A 49 -1.31 3.58 19.91
N TYR A 50 -2.31 4.38 19.52
CA TYR A 50 -3.62 3.85 19.17
C TYR A 50 -3.57 2.85 18.00
N ILE A 51 -2.75 3.11 16.98
CA ILE A 51 -2.63 2.21 15.82
C ILE A 51 -1.99 0.89 16.24
N SER A 52 -0.86 0.94 16.97
CA SER A 52 -0.20 -0.28 17.45
C SER A 52 -1.11 -1.08 18.40
N GLU A 53 -1.78 -0.43 19.35
CA GLU A 53 -2.71 -1.09 20.28
C GLU A 53 -3.88 -1.75 19.54
N GLN A 54 -4.51 -1.05 18.58
CA GLN A 54 -5.61 -1.64 17.81
C GLN A 54 -5.14 -2.79 16.90
N TYR A 55 -3.92 -2.73 16.38
CA TYR A 55 -3.32 -3.80 15.60
C TYR A 55 -3.05 -5.04 16.47
N GLU A 56 -2.36 -4.87 17.59
CA GLU A 56 -1.99 -5.97 18.48
C GLU A 56 -3.21 -6.63 19.14
N GLN A 57 -4.18 -5.84 19.60
CA GLN A 57 -5.30 -6.35 20.39
C GLN A 57 -6.48 -6.82 19.54
N LYS A 58 -6.68 -6.21 18.36
CA LYS A 58 -7.89 -6.43 17.53
C LYS A 58 -7.59 -6.77 16.08
N GLY A 59 -6.32 -6.79 15.67
CA GLY A 59 -5.93 -7.02 14.28
C GLY A 59 -6.34 -5.91 13.31
N ARG A 60 -6.72 -4.72 13.81
CA ARG A 60 -7.12 -3.58 12.96
C ARG A 60 -5.89 -2.92 12.33
N PHE A 61 -6.11 -2.20 11.23
CA PHE A 61 -5.06 -1.42 10.55
C PHE A 61 -3.89 -2.26 10.02
N ARG A 62 -4.12 -3.53 9.71
CA ARG A 62 -3.08 -4.41 9.17
C ARG A 62 -2.41 -3.80 7.93
N TYR A 63 -3.18 -3.17 7.03
CA TYR A 63 -2.64 -2.44 5.88
C TYR A 63 -1.64 -1.30 6.19
N LEU A 64 -1.64 -0.76 7.41
CA LEU A 64 -0.66 0.23 7.87
C LEU A 64 0.57 -0.42 8.51
N MET A 65 0.42 -1.62 9.08
CA MET A 65 1.42 -2.27 9.93
C MET A 65 2.20 -3.38 9.22
N ASP A 66 1.55 -4.11 8.32
CA ASP A 66 2.10 -5.25 7.59
C ASP A 66 1.44 -5.36 6.21
N ARG A 67 2.26 -5.23 5.17
CA ARG A 67 1.86 -5.22 3.76
C ARG A 67 2.42 -6.40 2.98
N ASP A 68 3.09 -7.35 3.63
CA ASP A 68 3.76 -8.47 2.96
C ASP A 68 2.78 -9.55 2.49
N ARG A 69 1.54 -9.50 2.96
CA ARG A 69 0.46 -10.40 2.55
C ARG A 69 -0.01 -10.08 1.14
N GLU A 70 -0.59 -11.09 0.47
CA GLU A 70 -1.15 -10.95 -0.88
C GLU A 70 -2.23 -9.85 -0.96
N ASP A 71 -3.00 -9.70 0.10
CA ASP A 71 -4.05 -8.70 0.28
C ASP A 71 -3.54 -7.34 0.79
N VAL A 72 -2.23 -7.21 1.05
CA VAL A 72 -1.60 -5.99 1.56
C VAL A 72 -2.20 -5.55 2.90
N GLY A 73 -2.76 -6.49 3.67
CA GLY A 73 -3.40 -6.21 4.96
C GLY A 73 -4.81 -5.61 4.87
N PHE A 74 -5.49 -5.71 3.71
CA PHE A 74 -6.90 -5.36 3.55
C PHE A 74 -7.79 -6.59 3.65
N ASP A 75 -8.90 -6.46 4.38
CA ASP A 75 -9.98 -7.45 4.40
C ASP A 75 -11.04 -7.12 3.35
N ASP A 76 -11.49 -8.12 2.60
CA ASP A 76 -12.60 -7.96 1.68
C ASP A 76 -13.93 -7.96 2.46
N VAL A 77 -14.65 -6.84 2.39
CA VAL A 77 -15.93 -6.63 3.08
C VAL A 77 -17.02 -7.57 2.57
N SER A 78 -16.86 -8.19 1.39
CA SER A 78 -17.79 -9.20 0.88
C SER A 78 -17.72 -10.54 1.60
N ASN A 79 -16.68 -10.75 2.43
CA ASN A 79 -16.46 -11.95 3.23
C ASN A 79 -16.78 -11.74 4.73
N LEU A 80 -17.42 -10.62 5.09
CA LEU A 80 -17.90 -10.26 6.44
C LEU A 80 -19.43 -10.25 6.49
#